data_AF-X1F1J7-F1
#
_entry.id   AF-X1F1J7-F1
#
_cell.length_a   1.000
_cell.length_b   1.000
_cell.length_c   1.000
_cell.angle_alpha   90.00
_cell.angle_beta   90.00
_cell.angle_gamma   90.00
#
_symmetry.space_group_name_H-M   'P 1'
#
loop_
_entity.id
_entity.type
_entity.pdbx_description
1 polymer ?
#
loop_
_entity_poly.entity_id
_entity_poly.type
_entity_poly.pdbx_seq_one_letter_code
_entity_poly.pdbx_strand_id
1 'polypeptide(L)' 'MTAAQVADLLQVTSAWVRSQARAGVLPCHRLGKYLRFSRAEVTEWFANA' A
#
# COMPACT_ATOMS: atom_id res chain seq x y z
N MET A 1 0.52 -5.77 -6.15
CA MET A 1 1.83 -5.54 -5.47
C MET A 1 1.77 -6.02 -4.03
N THR A 2 2.93 -6.37 -3.45
CA THR A 2 3.12 -6.66 -2.01
C THR A 2 3.44 -5.38 -1.23
N ALA A 3 3.39 -5.43 0.11
CA ALA A 3 3.78 -4.29 0.94
C ALA A 3 5.26 -3.87 0.75
N ALA A 4 6.14 -4.81 0.38
CA ALA A 4 7.53 -4.50 0.06
C ALA A 4 7.63 -3.74 -1.26
N GLN A 5 6.94 -4.20 -2.31
CA GLN A 5 6.94 -3.53 -3.61
C GLN A 5 6.33 -2.11 -3.54
N VAL A 6 5.34 -1.89 -2.67
CA VAL A 6 4.78 -0.54 -2.44
C VAL A 6 5.76 0.33 -1.66
N ALA A 7 6.46 -0.24 -0.68
CA ALA A 7 7.52 0.46 0.05
C ALA A 7 8.64 0.92 -0.89
N ASP A 8 9.06 0.06 -1.82
CA ASP A 8 10.05 0.42 -2.84
C ASP A 8 9.51 1.52 -3.77
N LEU A 9 8.24 1.45 -4.17
CA LEU A 9 7.61 2.46 -5.05
C LEU A 9 7.52 3.83 -4.38
N LEU A 10 7.17 3.89 -3.10
CA LEU A 10 6.99 5.13 -2.34
C LEU A 10 8.27 5.57 -1.59
N GLN A 11 9.36 4.81 -1.70
CA GLN A 11 10.62 5.05 -0.96
C GLN A 11 10.42 5.15 0.57
N VAL A 12 9.62 4.25 1.14
CA VAL A 12 9.30 4.15 2.58
C VAL A 12 9.55 2.75 3.11
N THR A 13 9.42 2.54 4.42
CA THR A 13 9.57 1.19 4.99
C THR A 13 8.32 0.32 4.77
N SER A 14 8.52 -0.99 4.60
CA SER A 14 7.39 -1.93 4.50
C SER A 14 6.57 -2.03 5.80
N ALA A 15 7.12 -1.60 6.94
CA ALA A 15 6.41 -1.49 8.21
C ALA A 15 5.41 -0.32 8.17
N TRP A 16 5.82 0.84 7.64
CA TRP A 16 4.94 1.99 7.43
C TRP A 16 3.78 1.64 6.50
N VAL A 17 4.05 0.98 5.38
CA VAL A 17 3.00 0.53 4.43
C VAL A 17 1.94 -0.34 5.11
N ARG A 18 2.38 -1.30 5.94
CA ARG A 18 1.45 -2.17 6.69
C ARG A 18 0.68 -1.40 7.76
N SER A 19 1.28 -0.38 8.37
CA SER A 19 0.61 0.49 9.35
C SER A 19 -0.49 1.32 8.66
N GLN A 20 -0.18 1.96 7.53
CA GLN A 20 -1.16 2.75 6.77
C GLN A 20 -2.29 1.90 6.19
N ALA A 21 -1.97 0.69 5.71
CA ALA A 21 -2.98 -0.26 5.24
C ALA A 21 -3.93 -0.71 6.38
N ARG A 22 -3.40 -0.88 7.61
CA ARG A 22 -4.24 -1.19 8.79
C ARG A 22 -5.07 0.00 9.25
N ALA A 23 -4.55 1.20 9.12
CA ALA A 23 -5.26 2.44 9.42
C ALA A 23 -6.34 2.78 8.37
N GLY A 24 -6.39 2.05 7.24
CA GLY A 24 -7.33 2.32 6.16
C GLY A 24 -6.99 3.54 5.31
N VAL A 25 -5.79 4.11 5.49
CA VAL A 25 -5.33 5.31 4.78
C VAL A 25 -4.80 4.97 3.39
N LEU A 26 -4.03 3.88 3.28
CA LEU A 26 -3.45 3.42 2.02
C LEU A 26 -4.39 2.41 1.34
N PRO A 27 -4.82 2.61 0.08
CA PRO A 27 -5.72 1.70 -0.61
C PRO A 27 -5.11 0.30 -0.73
N CYS A 28 -5.87 -0.71 -0.29
CA CYS A 28 -5.45 -2.09 -0.33
C CYS A 28 -6.63 -3.05 -0.45
N HIS A 29 -6.38 -4.23 -1.02
CA HIS A 29 -7.34 -5.31 -1.12
C HIS A 29 -6.90 -6.50 -0.26
N ARG A 30 -7.85 -7.08 0.46
CA ARG A 30 -7.63 -8.31 1.25
C ARG A 30 -7.95 -9.53 0.39
N LEU A 31 -6.96 -10.39 0.20
CA LEU A 31 -7.11 -11.72 -0.39
C LEU A 31 -6.83 -12.76 0.71
N GLY A 32 -7.87 -13.07 1.50
CA GLY A 32 -7.74 -13.87 2.71
C GLY A 32 -6.77 -13.23 3.71
N LYS A 33 -5.68 -13.93 4.04
CA LYS A 33 -4.62 -13.42 4.95
C LYS A 33 -3.65 -12.44 4.29
N TYR A 34 -3.70 -12.29 2.97
CA TYR A 34 -2.77 -11.45 2.22
C TYR A 34 -3.36 -10.06 1.99
N LEU A 35 -2.50 -9.05 2.14
CA LEU A 35 -2.74 -7.71 1.63
C LEU A 35 -2.10 -7.59 0.25
N ARG A 36 -2.87 -7.03 -0.69
CA ARG A 36 -2.42 -6.72 -2.05
C ARG A 36 -2.81 -5.30 -2.41
N PHE A 37 -1.98 -4.71 -3.23
CA PHE A 37 -2.09 -3.31 -3.62
C PHE A 37 -2.18 -3.22 -5.14
N SER A 38 -3.14 -2.45 -5.64
CA SER A 38 -3.17 -2.05 -7.04
C SER A 38 -2.12 -0.95 -7.25
N ARG A 39 -1.28 -1.07 -8.29
CA ARG A 39 -0.28 -0.04 -8.58
C ARG A 39 -0.96 1.28 -8.95
N ALA A 40 -2.04 1.21 -9.73
CA ALA A 40 -2.77 2.38 -10.18
C ALA A 40 -3.39 3.13 -9.00
N GLU A 41 -4.14 2.43 -8.14
CA GLU A 41 -4.78 3.05 -6.96
C GLU A 41 -3.75 3.68 -6.01
N VAL A 42 -2.62 3.00 -5.74
CA VAL A 42 -1.56 3.56 -4.88
C VAL A 42 -0.95 4.82 -5.50
N THR A 43 -0.76 4.84 -6.82
CA THR A 43 -0.18 5.99 -7.51
C THR A 43 -1.16 7.16 -7.55
N GLU A 44 -2.44 6.88 -7.83
CA GLU A 44 -3.51 7.87 -7.82
C GLU A 44 -3.72 8.44 -6.41
N TRP A 45 -3.76 7.59 -5.40
CA TRP A 45 -3.82 8.01 -4.00
C TRP A 45 -2.65 8.92 -3.65
N PHE A 46 -1.42 8.56 -4.02
CA PHE A 46 -0.24 9.38 -3.74
C PHE A 46 -0.27 10.74 -4.46
N ALA A 47 -0.82 10.79 -5.67
CA ALA A 47 -0.99 12.04 -6.40
C ALA A 47 -2.05 12.98 -5.79
N ASN A 48 -2.98 12.43 -5.00
CA ASN A 48 -4.12 13.14 -4.39
C ASN A 48 -4.01 13.29 -2.87
N ALA A 49 -2.91 12.83 -2.26
CA ALA A 49 -2.65 12.87 -0.81
C ALA A 49 -1.90 14.14 -0.41
#